data_AF-A0A8T4YW55-F1
#
_entry.id   AF-A0A8T4YW55-F1
#
_cell.length_a   1.000
_cell.length_b   1.000
_cell.length_c   1.000
_cell.angle_alpha   90.00
_cell.angle_beta   90.00
_cell.angle_gamma   90.00
#
_symmetry.space_group_name_H-M   'P 1'
#
loop_
_entity.id
_entity.type
_entity.pdbx_description
1 polymer ?
#
loop_
_entity_poly.entity_id
_entity_poly.type
_entity_poly.pdbx_seq_one_letter_code
_entity_poly.pdbx_strand_id
1 'polypeptide(L)'
;EPLRYTAPISRTSRSDFQDAVLKAKDYIKSGDVFQVVLSRRFDFKLDGSLIDFYRILRSINPSPYMYFLKMGERQIVGSSPEMLVRVEQGLLETYPIAGTRPRTDDQAENQTLAEELLSDPKERAEHVMLVDLARNDIGKLAEFGSVHTPEFMTVHQYSHVQHIVSRVVGKMRPDIDC
;
A
#
# COMPACT_ATOMS: atom_id res chain seq x y z
N GLU A 1 14.81 -9.94 -27.63
CA GLU A 1 15.60 -8.71 -27.86
C GLU A 1 15.61 -7.89 -26.58
N PRO A 2 16.66 -7.10 -26.28
CA PRO A 2 16.67 -6.27 -25.09
C PRO A 2 15.52 -5.25 -25.13
N LEU A 3 14.86 -5.04 -23.99
CA LEU A 3 13.81 -4.05 -23.82
C LEU A 3 14.37 -2.65 -24.14
N ARG A 4 13.76 -1.92 -25.07
CA ARG A 4 14.13 -0.54 -25.42
C ARG A 4 13.07 0.41 -24.92
N TYR A 5 13.49 1.56 -24.40
CA TYR A 5 12.56 2.56 -23.89
C TYR A 5 13.06 3.98 -24.16
N THR A 6 12.13 4.92 -24.31
CA THR A 6 12.45 6.34 -24.38
C THR A 6 12.67 6.91 -22.98
N ALA A 7 13.37 8.04 -22.87
CA ALA A 7 13.47 8.77 -21.61
C ALA A 7 12.07 9.02 -21.00
N PRO A 8 11.84 8.69 -19.72
CA PRO A 8 10.56 8.96 -19.06
C PRO A 8 10.26 10.46 -18.97
N ILE A 9 9.07 10.85 -19.40
CA ILE A 9 8.58 12.23 -19.36
C ILE A 9 7.60 12.34 -18.20
N SER A 10 7.92 13.18 -17.20
CA SER A 10 6.99 13.45 -16.10
C SER A 10 5.81 14.29 -16.58
N ARG A 11 4.59 13.89 -16.23
CA ARG A 11 3.37 14.65 -16.51
C ARG A 11 3.07 15.75 -15.50
N THR A 12 3.79 15.75 -14.38
CA THR A 12 3.66 16.75 -13.33
C THR A 12 5.04 17.33 -13.10
N SER A 13 5.19 18.66 -13.25
CA SER A 13 6.47 19.30 -12.97
C SER A 13 6.79 19.21 -11.47
N ARG A 14 8.04 19.48 -11.11
CA ARG A 14 8.43 19.50 -9.69
C ARG A 14 7.69 20.61 -8.93
N SER A 15 7.57 21.80 -9.52
CA SER A 15 6.87 22.94 -8.91
C SER A 15 5.40 22.61 -8.70
N ASP A 16 4.71 22.09 -9.71
CA ASP A 16 3.27 21.80 -9.59
C ASP A 16 3.00 20.76 -8.50
N PHE A 17 3.88 19.77 -8.36
CA PHE A 17 3.74 18.77 -7.29
C PHE A 17 3.99 19.38 -5.90
N GLN A 18 4.97 20.28 -5.77
CA GLN A 18 5.23 20.99 -4.52
C GLN A 18 4.06 21.90 -4.14
N ASP A 19 3.47 22.60 -5.12
CA ASP A 19 2.29 23.44 -4.91
C ASP A 19 1.08 22.59 -4.50
N ALA A 20 0.90 21.41 -5.10
CA ALA A 20 -0.13 20.46 -4.69
C ALA A 20 0.07 19.97 -3.24
N VAL A 21 1.31 19.72 -2.82
CA VAL A 21 1.63 19.36 -1.43
C VAL A 21 1.30 20.50 -0.47
N LEU A 22 1.63 21.75 -0.83
CA LEU A 22 1.28 22.92 0.01
C LEU A 22 -0.23 23.07 0.13
N LYS A 23 -0.96 22.94 -0.97
CA LYS A 23 -2.42 22.98 -0.98
C LYS A 23 -3.04 21.86 -0.13
N ALA A 24 -2.51 20.64 -0.23
CA ALA A 24 -2.94 19.52 0.61
C ALA A 24 -2.76 19.82 2.10
N LYS A 25 -1.64 20.45 2.49
CA LYS A 25 -1.42 20.87 3.89
C LYS A 25 -2.43 21.91 4.35
N ASP A 26 -2.87 22.82 3.47
CA ASP A 26 -3.88 23.80 3.81
C ASP A 26 -5.25 23.15 4.03
N TYR A 27 -5.64 22.18 3.19
CA TYR A 27 -6.85 21.37 3.41
C TYR A 27 -6.81 20.53 4.69
N ILE A 28 -5.64 20.01 5.06
CA ILE A 28 -5.47 19.28 6.32
C ILE A 28 -5.64 20.24 7.51
N LYS A 29 -5.09 21.46 7.43
CA LYS A 29 -5.22 22.47 8.50
C LYS A 29 -6.64 23.02 8.64
N SER A 30 -7.38 23.18 7.55
CA SER A 30 -8.78 23.60 7.59
C SER A 30 -9.72 22.50 8.09
N GLY A 31 -9.25 21.26 8.17
CA GLY A 31 -10.02 20.10 8.61
C GLY A 31 -10.87 19.46 7.50
N ASP A 32 -10.61 19.79 6.24
CA ASP A 32 -11.37 19.24 5.09
C ASP A 32 -11.02 17.77 4.82
N VAL A 33 -9.77 17.37 5.07
CA VAL A 33 -9.29 15.99 4.95
C VAL A 33 -8.29 15.67 6.06
N PHE A 34 -8.25 14.43 6.52
CA PHE A 34 -7.20 13.97 7.45
C PHE A 34 -5.89 13.64 6.73
N GLN A 35 -6.00 12.99 5.56
CA GLN A 35 -4.87 12.54 4.76
C GLN A 35 -5.22 12.57 3.27
N VAL A 36 -4.21 12.82 2.43
CA VAL A 36 -4.31 12.70 0.96
C VAL A 36 -3.00 12.16 0.40
N VAL A 37 -3.10 11.21 -0.53
CA VAL A 37 -1.95 10.62 -1.22
C VAL A 37 -1.81 11.26 -2.60
N LEU A 38 -0.78 12.08 -2.78
CA LEU A 38 -0.45 12.70 -4.07
C LEU A 38 0.53 11.80 -4.83
N SER A 39 0.30 11.62 -6.14
CA SER A 39 1.18 10.82 -7.00
C SER A 39 1.61 11.58 -8.25
N ARG A 40 2.68 11.11 -8.90
CA ARG A 40 3.17 11.63 -10.18
C ARG A 40 3.28 10.50 -11.18
N ARG A 41 2.95 10.79 -12.43
CA ARG A 41 3.00 9.84 -13.53
C ARG A 41 4.14 10.19 -14.49
N PHE A 42 4.82 9.15 -14.98
CA PHE A 42 5.80 9.25 -16.04
C PHE A 42 5.34 8.45 -17.24
N ASP A 43 5.46 9.05 -18.42
CA ASP A 43 5.13 8.42 -19.69
C ASP A 43 6.40 8.16 -20.48
N PHE A 44 6.49 6.99 -21.09
CA PHE A 44 7.55 6.63 -22.03
C PHE A 44 7.02 5.62 -23.04
N LYS A 45 7.69 5.52 -24.19
CA LYS A 45 7.45 4.43 -25.14
C LYS A 45 8.35 3.27 -24.77
N LEU A 46 7.79 2.07 -24.87
CA LEU A 46 8.48 0.81 -24.64
C LEU A 46 8.39 -0.03 -25.91
N ASP A 47 9.51 -0.64 -26.30
CA ASP A 47 9.60 -1.57 -27.41
C ASP A 47 10.24 -2.87 -26.91
N GLY A 48 9.67 -4.01 -27.31
CA GLY A 48 9.98 -5.33 -26.79
C GLY A 48 8.96 -5.89 -25.79
N SER A 49 9.28 -7.05 -25.22
CA SER A 49 8.35 -7.83 -24.38
C SER A 49 8.36 -7.37 -22.91
N LEU A 50 7.18 -7.02 -22.38
CA LEU A 50 7.02 -6.75 -20.95
C LEU A 50 7.25 -7.98 -20.04
N ILE A 51 7.38 -9.18 -20.61
CA ILE A 51 7.75 -10.38 -19.83
C ILE A 51 9.16 -10.22 -19.26
N ASP A 52 10.09 -9.67 -20.03
CA ASP A 52 11.46 -9.44 -19.54
C ASP A 52 11.49 -8.37 -18.46
N PHE A 53 10.68 -7.32 -18.60
CA PHE A 53 10.47 -6.32 -17.55
C PHE A 53 9.92 -6.97 -16.26
N TYR A 54 8.91 -7.82 -16.36
CA TYR A 54 8.34 -8.55 -15.23
C TYR A 54 9.37 -9.43 -14.52
N ARG A 55 10.23 -10.14 -15.28
CA ARG A 55 11.30 -10.96 -14.71
C ARG A 55 12.31 -10.13 -13.92
N ILE A 56 12.72 -8.99 -14.46
CA ILE A 56 13.62 -8.06 -13.77
C ILE A 56 12.94 -7.49 -12.51
N LEU A 57 11.70 -7.03 -12.63
CA LEU A 57 10.93 -6.51 -11.50
C LEU A 57 10.82 -7.53 -10.36
N ARG A 58 10.52 -8.79 -10.69
CA ARG A 58 10.43 -9.89 -9.71
C ARG A 58 11.76 -10.16 -9.01
N SER A 59 12.88 -9.99 -9.71
CA SER A 59 14.22 -10.19 -9.13
C SER A 59 14.63 -9.05 -8.20
N ILE A 60 14.21 -7.82 -8.49
CA ILE A 60 14.60 -6.62 -7.71
C ILE A 60 13.64 -6.40 -6.54
N ASN A 61 12.33 -6.47 -6.78
CA ASN A 61 11.28 -6.21 -5.80
C ASN A 61 10.26 -7.35 -5.80
N PRO A 62 10.64 -8.56 -5.32
CA PRO A 62 9.67 -9.63 -5.14
C PRO A 62 8.60 -9.19 -4.14
N SER A 63 7.33 -9.42 -4.48
CA SER A 63 6.20 -9.21 -3.56
C SER A 63 5.27 -10.42 -3.55
N PRO A 64 4.41 -10.56 -2.53
CA PRO A 64 3.38 -11.60 -2.51
C PRO A 64 2.37 -11.47 -3.65
N TYR A 65 2.22 -10.26 -4.22
CA TYR A 65 1.16 -9.90 -5.16
C TYR A 65 1.75 -9.39 -6.48
N MET A 66 2.63 -10.19 -7.08
CA MET A 66 3.15 -9.96 -8.43
C MET A 66 2.08 -10.26 -9.48
N TYR A 67 1.97 -9.42 -10.51
CA TYR A 67 1.01 -9.64 -11.59
C TYR A 67 1.53 -9.21 -12.96
N PHE A 68 1.07 -9.94 -13.97
CA PHE A 68 1.22 -9.61 -15.39
C PHE A 68 -0.13 -9.87 -16.06
N LEU A 69 -0.81 -8.81 -16.50
CA LEU A 69 -2.12 -8.88 -17.13
C LEU A 69 -1.99 -8.44 -18.59
N LYS A 70 -2.41 -9.29 -19.52
CA LYS A 70 -2.49 -8.95 -20.95
C LYS A 70 -3.96 -8.92 -21.39
N MET A 71 -4.43 -7.73 -21.74
CA MET A 71 -5.81 -7.44 -22.13
C MET A 71 -5.82 -6.80 -23.52
N GLY A 72 -5.75 -7.65 -24.55
CA GLY A 72 -5.56 -7.21 -25.94
C GLY A 72 -4.26 -6.43 -26.09
N GLU A 73 -4.36 -5.20 -26.58
CA GLU A 73 -3.23 -4.26 -26.76
C GLU A 73 -2.72 -3.67 -25.43
N ARG A 74 -3.48 -3.78 -24.34
CA ARG A 74 -3.08 -3.25 -23.03
C ARG A 74 -2.38 -4.33 -22.21
N GLN A 75 -1.27 -3.96 -21.60
CA GLN A 75 -0.52 -4.81 -20.69
C GLN A 75 -0.28 -4.06 -19.39
N ILE A 76 -0.47 -4.75 -18.26
CA ILE A 76 -0.21 -4.21 -16.93
C ILE A 76 0.75 -5.15 -16.21
N VAL A 77 1.82 -4.59 -15.68
CA VAL A 77 2.84 -5.31 -14.93
C VAL A 77 3.05 -4.60 -13.60
N GLY A 78 3.14 -5.36 -12.51
CA GLY A 78 3.34 -4.78 -11.20
C GLY A 78 3.79 -5.78 -10.15
N SER A 79 4.24 -5.21 -9.04
CA SER A 79 4.63 -5.90 -7.81
C SER A 79 3.90 -5.15 -6.68
N SER A 80 2.69 -5.59 -6.33
CA SER A 80 1.92 -4.89 -5.30
C SER A 80 2.49 -5.22 -3.92
N PRO A 81 2.86 -4.21 -3.11
CA PRO A 81 3.36 -4.44 -1.76
C PRO A 81 2.24 -4.81 -0.79
N GLU A 82 0.99 -4.48 -1.12
CA GLU A 82 -0.15 -4.51 -0.21
C GLU A 82 -1.37 -5.17 -0.85
N MET A 83 -2.18 -5.82 -0.01
CA MET A 83 -3.45 -6.44 -0.39
C MET A 83 -4.58 -5.47 -0.07
N LEU A 84 -5.45 -5.21 -1.04
CA LEU A 84 -6.62 -4.36 -0.81
C LEU A 84 -7.63 -5.04 0.13
N VAL A 85 -8.10 -6.23 -0.25
CA VAL A 85 -9.02 -7.06 0.52
C VAL A 85 -8.88 -8.52 0.06
N ARG A 86 -9.12 -9.47 0.97
CA ARG A 86 -9.31 -10.88 0.64
C ARG A 86 -10.66 -11.34 1.15
N VAL A 87 -11.32 -12.15 0.33
CA VAL A 87 -12.55 -12.85 0.70
C VAL A 87 -12.28 -14.34 0.57
N GLU A 88 -12.31 -15.07 1.68
CA GLU A 88 -12.11 -16.52 1.70
C GLU A 88 -13.17 -17.17 2.57
N GLN A 89 -14.00 -18.04 1.98
CA GLN A 89 -15.07 -18.75 2.70
C GLN A 89 -16.00 -17.81 3.52
N GLY A 90 -16.27 -16.62 2.98
CA GLY A 90 -17.08 -15.60 3.65
C GLY A 90 -16.34 -14.78 4.73
N LEU A 91 -15.05 -14.98 4.93
CA LEU A 91 -14.20 -14.11 5.76
C LEU A 91 -13.62 -12.98 4.90
N LEU A 92 -13.97 -11.73 5.24
CA LEU A 92 -13.33 -10.53 4.72
C LEU A 92 -12.11 -10.22 5.57
N GLU A 93 -10.96 -9.93 4.95
CA GLU A 93 -9.79 -9.42 5.65
C GLU A 93 -9.01 -8.38 4.85
N THR A 94 -8.45 -7.40 5.55
CA THR A 94 -7.54 -6.39 5.00
C THR A 94 -6.46 -6.06 6.04
N TYR A 95 -5.32 -5.55 5.57
CA TYR A 95 -4.15 -5.28 6.41
C TYR A 95 -3.71 -3.84 6.26
N PRO A 96 -4.27 -2.89 7.04
CA PRO A 96 -3.78 -1.53 7.07
C PRO A 96 -2.29 -1.50 7.44
N ILE A 97 -1.50 -0.77 6.67
CA ILE A 97 -0.07 -0.60 6.87
C ILE A 97 0.22 0.90 7.08
N ALA A 98 0.96 1.23 8.13
CA ALA A 98 1.43 2.59 8.38
C ALA A 98 2.84 2.60 8.97
N GLY A 99 3.52 3.72 8.76
CA GLY A 99 4.86 3.96 9.26
C GLY A 99 5.91 3.04 8.65
N THR A 100 7.11 3.58 8.45
CA THR A 100 8.18 2.86 7.77
C THR A 100 9.49 3.05 8.50
N ARG A 101 10.22 1.97 8.71
CA ARG A 101 11.65 1.99 9.06
C ARG A 101 12.42 1.06 8.12
N PRO A 102 13.69 1.37 7.80
CA PRO A 102 14.52 0.46 7.03
C PRO A 102 14.69 -0.86 7.79
N ARG A 103 14.88 -1.94 7.03
CA ARG A 103 15.32 -3.23 7.57
C ARG A 103 16.81 -3.38 7.28
N THR A 104 17.58 -3.81 8.27
CA THR A 104 19.01 -4.10 8.15
C THR A 104 19.28 -5.60 8.34
N ASP A 105 20.52 -6.02 8.16
CA ASP A 105 20.94 -7.41 8.44
C ASP A 105 21.21 -7.65 9.95
N ASP A 106 21.12 -6.61 10.78
CA ASP A 106 21.31 -6.68 12.24
C ASP A 106 19.95 -6.81 12.95
N GLN A 107 19.75 -7.93 13.64
CA GLN A 107 18.50 -8.19 14.37
C GLN A 107 18.29 -7.24 15.55
N ALA A 108 19.35 -6.82 16.25
CA ALA A 108 19.24 -5.91 17.39
C ALA A 108 18.84 -4.51 16.92
N GLU A 109 19.46 -4.04 15.83
CA GLU A 109 19.10 -2.76 15.20
C GLU A 109 17.65 -2.76 14.70
N ASN A 110 17.23 -3.84 14.02
CA ASN A 110 15.84 -3.98 13.57
C ASN A 110 14.83 -3.92 14.73
N GLN A 111 15.16 -4.52 15.88
CA GLN A 111 14.33 -4.47 17.07
C GLN A 111 14.24 -3.05 17.65
N THR A 112 15.36 -2.33 17.73
CA THR A 112 15.37 -0.92 18.14
C THR A 112 14.53 -0.05 17.21
N LEU A 113 14.66 -0.23 15.89
CA LEU A 113 13.87 0.49 14.89
C LEU A 113 12.37 0.14 14.99
N ALA A 114 12.02 -1.10 15.32
CA ALA A 114 10.64 -1.54 15.54
C ALA A 114 10.03 -0.88 16.79
N GLU A 115 10.78 -0.81 17.88
CA GLU A 115 10.37 -0.13 19.12
C GLU A 115 10.23 1.39 18.92
N GLU A 116 11.14 2.00 18.18
CA GLU A 116 11.05 3.41 17.77
C GLU A 116 9.76 3.65 16.96
N LEU A 117 9.49 2.79 15.98
CA LEU A 117 8.30 2.89 15.14
C LEU A 117 7.01 2.74 15.97
N LEU A 118 6.98 1.81 16.92
CA LEU A 118 5.82 1.59 17.80
C LEU A 118 5.65 2.66 18.87
N SER A 119 6.69 3.43 19.19
CA SER A 119 6.64 4.51 20.19
C SER A 119 6.38 5.88 19.57
N ASP A 120 6.56 6.04 18.25
CA ASP A 120 6.31 7.29 17.54
C ASP A 120 4.80 7.67 17.58
N PRO A 121 4.41 8.74 18.30
CA PRO A 121 3.01 9.11 18.46
C PRO A 121 2.34 9.50 17.13
N LYS A 122 3.11 9.99 16.15
CA LYS A 122 2.59 10.33 14.83
C LYS A 122 2.23 9.07 14.05
N GLU A 123 3.16 8.13 13.94
CA GLU A 123 2.96 6.89 13.17
C GLU A 123 1.84 6.04 13.79
N ARG A 124 1.75 6.00 15.12
CA ARG A 124 0.64 5.36 15.83
C ARG A 124 -0.71 6.00 15.52
N ALA A 125 -0.80 7.33 15.53
CA ALA A 125 -2.05 8.04 15.27
C ALA A 125 -2.53 7.83 13.83
N GLU A 126 -1.62 7.89 12.86
CA GLU A 126 -1.91 7.58 11.45
C GLU A 126 -2.39 6.13 11.29
N HIS A 127 -1.72 5.19 11.96
CA HIS A 127 -2.12 3.78 11.91
C HIS A 127 -3.53 3.53 12.48
N VAL A 128 -3.85 4.11 13.64
CA VAL A 128 -5.18 3.99 14.25
C VAL A 128 -6.26 4.51 13.31
N MET A 129 -6.03 5.67 12.68
CA MET A 129 -6.95 6.22 11.68
C MET A 129 -7.18 5.26 10.51
N LEU A 130 -6.13 4.62 9.98
CA LEU A 130 -6.25 3.66 8.89
C LEU A 130 -6.98 2.38 9.33
N VAL A 131 -6.76 1.91 10.55
CA VAL A 131 -7.50 0.77 11.13
C VAL A 131 -8.99 1.10 11.24
N ASP A 132 -9.34 2.29 11.73
CA ASP A 132 -10.74 2.69 11.83
C ASP A 132 -11.41 2.88 10.48
N LEU A 133 -10.68 3.41 9.49
CA LEU A 133 -11.15 3.49 8.10
C LEU A 133 -11.42 2.09 7.53
N ALA A 134 -10.48 1.15 7.72
CA ALA A 134 -10.63 -0.23 7.27
C ALA A 134 -11.78 -0.94 7.98
N ARG A 135 -11.95 -0.75 9.29
CA ARG A 135 -13.10 -1.30 10.05
C ARG A 135 -14.42 -0.75 9.53
N ASN A 136 -14.48 0.54 9.21
CA ASN A 136 -15.65 1.17 8.62
C ASN A 136 -15.98 0.57 7.25
N ASP A 137 -14.97 0.39 6.39
CA ASP A 137 -15.16 -0.15 5.04
C ASP A 137 -15.56 -1.64 5.06
N ILE A 138 -14.90 -2.46 5.88
CA ILE A 138 -15.30 -3.86 6.11
C ILE A 138 -16.70 -3.92 6.72
N GLY A 139 -17.05 -3.01 7.64
CA GLY A 139 -18.37 -2.94 8.27
C GLY A 139 -19.51 -2.71 7.28
N LYS A 140 -19.26 -2.06 6.14
CA LYS A 140 -20.27 -1.90 5.07
C LYS A 140 -20.60 -3.22 4.39
N LEU A 141 -19.72 -4.21 4.42
CA LEU A 141 -19.85 -5.50 3.73
C LEU A 141 -20.08 -6.68 4.69
N ALA A 142 -19.81 -6.48 5.98
CA ALA A 142 -19.85 -7.52 6.99
C ALA A 142 -21.19 -7.61 7.75
N GLU A 143 -21.44 -8.77 8.36
CA GLU A 143 -22.51 -8.99 9.32
C GLU A 143 -22.30 -8.09 10.55
N PHE A 144 -23.40 -7.57 11.10
CA PHE A 144 -23.36 -6.71 12.27
C PHE A 144 -22.63 -7.39 13.44
N GLY A 145 -21.70 -6.66 14.07
CA GLY A 145 -20.91 -7.17 15.20
C GLY A 145 -19.79 -8.15 14.84
N SER A 146 -19.62 -8.53 13.56
CA SER A 146 -18.56 -9.46 13.16
C SER A 146 -17.19 -8.82 12.94
N VAL A 147 -17.13 -7.49 12.79
CA VAL A 147 -15.88 -6.77 12.50
C VAL A 147 -15.01 -6.67 13.74
N HIS A 148 -13.78 -7.17 13.65
CA HIS A 148 -12.79 -7.11 14.73
C HIS A 148 -11.36 -7.07 14.19
N THR A 149 -10.41 -6.77 15.07
CA THR A 149 -8.99 -6.56 14.71
C THR A 149 -8.12 -7.55 15.50
N PRO A 150 -7.99 -8.81 15.05
CA PRO A 150 -7.27 -9.86 15.78
C PRO A 150 -5.78 -9.56 15.99
N GLU A 151 -5.17 -8.79 15.08
CA GLU A 151 -3.79 -8.32 15.21
C GLU A 151 -3.79 -6.80 15.14
N PHE A 152 -3.29 -6.15 16.18
CA PHE A 152 -3.32 -4.69 16.29
C PHE A 152 -1.93 -4.14 16.55
N MET A 153 -1.53 -3.15 15.74
CA MET A 153 -0.26 -2.43 15.81
C MET A 153 0.97 -3.33 16.00
N THR A 154 1.12 -4.34 15.14
CA THR A 154 2.26 -5.27 15.18
C THR A 154 3.27 -4.90 14.10
N VAL A 155 4.57 -5.00 14.37
CA VAL A 155 5.60 -4.71 13.37
C VAL A 155 5.82 -5.92 12.46
N HIS A 156 5.63 -5.74 11.16
CA HIS A 156 5.93 -6.76 10.15
C HIS A 156 7.17 -6.37 9.36
N GLN A 157 8.09 -7.34 9.17
CA GLN A 157 9.30 -7.16 8.39
C GLN A 157 9.10 -7.62 6.94
N TYR A 158 9.37 -6.72 6.00
CA TYR A 158 9.41 -6.97 4.56
C TYR A 158 10.87 -7.06 4.09
N SER A 159 11.11 -7.24 2.79
CA SER A 159 12.46 -7.45 2.26
C SER A 159 13.43 -6.31 2.53
N HIS A 160 12.96 -5.06 2.58
CA HIS A 160 13.82 -3.87 2.73
C HIS A 160 13.38 -2.91 3.84
N VAL A 161 12.18 -3.11 4.38
CA VAL A 161 11.54 -2.20 5.32
C VAL A 161 10.72 -2.97 6.33
N GLN A 162 10.31 -2.30 7.40
CA GLN A 162 9.32 -2.79 8.35
C GLN A 162 8.24 -1.72 8.60
N HIS A 163 7.03 -2.18 8.88
CA HIS A 163 5.84 -1.35 9.02
C HIS A 163 5.01 -1.75 10.25
N ILE A 164 4.22 -0.81 10.77
CA ILE A 164 3.12 -1.12 11.68
C ILE A 164 2.00 -1.71 10.83
N VAL A 165 1.51 -2.89 11.21
CA VAL A 165 0.45 -3.62 10.53
C VAL A 165 -0.65 -3.95 11.53
N SER A 166 -1.88 -3.98 11.04
CA SER A 166 -3.00 -4.59 11.75
C SER A 166 -3.78 -5.46 10.80
N ARG A 167 -4.48 -6.46 11.33
CA ARG A 167 -5.38 -7.31 10.57
C ARG A 167 -6.80 -6.95 10.96
N VAL A 168 -7.57 -6.46 10.01
CA VAL A 168 -9.00 -6.16 10.20
C VAL A 168 -9.80 -7.22 9.47
N VAL A 169 -10.72 -7.87 10.17
CA VAL A 169 -11.54 -8.94 9.62
C VAL A 169 -13.02 -8.72 9.87
N GLY A 170 -13.87 -9.36 9.07
CA GLY A 170 -15.33 -9.40 9.27
C GLY A 170 -15.96 -10.58 8.54
N LYS A 171 -17.15 -11.01 8.96
CA LYS A 171 -17.89 -12.05 8.26
C LYS A 171 -18.75 -11.40 7.19
N MET A 172 -18.53 -11.74 5.92
CA MET A 172 -19.28 -11.20 4.78
C MET A 172 -20.78 -11.47 4.92
N ARG A 173 -21.61 -10.48 4.61
CA ARG A 173 -23.06 -10.70 4.60
C ARG A 173 -23.48 -11.64 3.46
N PRO A 174 -24.54 -12.44 3.66
CA PRO A 174 -25.01 -13.38 2.64
C PRO A 174 -25.66 -12.72 1.42
N ASP A 175 -26.04 -11.43 1.50
CA ASP A 175 -26.68 -10.67 0.42
C ASP A 175 -25.69 -9.92 -0.49
N ILE A 176 -24.39 -10.15 -0.33
CA ILE A 176 -23.32 -9.46 -1.05
C ILE A 176 -22.44 -10.46 -1.79
N ASP A 177 -21.89 -10.03 -2.93
CA ASP A 177 -20.88 -10.74 -3.72
C ASP A 177 -19.49 -10.09 -3.65
N CYS A 178 -18.48 -10.84 -4.09
CA CYS A 178 -17.09 -10.39 -4.12
C CYS A 178 -16.67 -9.83 -5.48
#